data_AF-A0A3P1ZT14-F1
#
_entry.id   AF-A0A3P1ZT14-F1
#
_cell.length_a   1.000
_cell.length_b   1.000
_cell.length_c   1.000
_cell.angle_alpha   90.00
_cell.angle_beta   90.00
_cell.angle_gamma   90.00
#
_symmetry.space_group_name_H-M   'P 1'
#
loop_
_entity.id
_entity.type
_entity.pdbx_description
1 polymer ?
#
loop_
_entity_poly.entity_id
_entity_poly.type
_entity_poly.pdbx_seq_one_letter_code
_entity_poly.pdbx_strand_id
1 'polypeptide(L)'
;MKYISYITMPAEAVKGDEKIFTDRCPDVRFIVADAEELKTVLDREVPGKKISAVVSSLPFRTLGPRRTENILRELDLVLRKRGGMPIQYRYALRLKFPLQNNRLTPISTSIVWGNLPPARVESYRPGSGSGHEADFK
;
A
#
# COMPACT_ATOMS: atom_id res chain seq x y z
N MET A 1 -17.61 -3.52 10.65
CA MET A 1 -16.67 -4.65 10.45
C MET A 1 -15.44 -4.11 9.77
N LYS A 2 -14.28 -4.08 10.45
CA LYS A 2 -13.00 -3.61 9.87
C LYS A 2 -12.41 -4.78 9.09
N TYR A 3 -12.22 -4.61 7.79
CA TYR A 3 -11.63 -5.64 6.94
C TYR A 3 -10.14 -5.37 6.80
N ILE A 4 -9.31 -6.25 7.34
CA ILE A 4 -7.86 -6.17 7.26
C ILE A 4 -7.40 -7.35 6.40
N SER A 5 -6.67 -7.05 5.33
CA SER A 5 -6.00 -8.06 4.53
C SER A 5 -4.60 -7.63 4.22
N TYR A 6 -3.70 -8.59 4.31
CA TYR A 6 -2.29 -8.44 3.99
C TYR A 6 -2.04 -8.96 2.58
N ILE A 7 -1.39 -8.15 1.74
CA ILE A 7 -1.02 -8.46 0.35
C ILE A 7 0.49 -8.28 0.24
N THR A 8 1.18 -9.29 -0.28
CA THR A 8 2.65 -9.38 -0.31
C THR A 8 3.15 -9.82 -1.68
N MET A 9 4.30 -9.28 -2.11
CA MET A 9 4.90 -9.51 -3.42
C MET A 9 6.33 -10.07 -3.35
N PRO A 10 6.74 -10.93 -4.29
CA PRO A 10 5.93 -11.90 -5.07
C PRO A 10 5.75 -13.21 -4.27
N ALA A 11 4.92 -14.14 -4.75
CA ALA A 11 4.57 -15.38 -4.03
C ALA A 11 5.79 -16.21 -3.57
N GLU A 12 6.92 -16.10 -4.29
CA GLU A 12 8.18 -16.76 -3.96
C GLU A 12 8.84 -16.22 -2.68
N ALA A 13 8.60 -14.95 -2.35
CA ALA A 13 9.14 -14.32 -1.14
C ALA A 13 8.34 -14.66 0.13
N VAL A 14 7.20 -15.33 0.00
CA VAL A 14 6.23 -15.57 1.08
C VAL A 14 6.30 -17.01 1.61
N LYS A 15 7.10 -17.87 0.97
CA LYS A 15 7.18 -19.29 1.30
C LYS A 15 7.74 -19.48 2.71
N GLY A 16 6.87 -19.80 3.67
CA GLY A 16 7.18 -19.95 5.09
C GLY A 16 6.64 -18.83 5.98
N ASP A 17 6.45 -17.63 5.43
CA ASP A 17 5.93 -16.46 6.16
C ASP A 17 4.41 -16.53 6.38
N GLU A 18 3.68 -17.23 5.50
CA GLU A 18 2.24 -17.44 5.63
C GLU A 18 1.87 -18.02 7.00
N LYS A 19 2.51 -19.13 7.39
CA LYS A 19 2.22 -19.79 8.66
C LYS A 19 2.48 -18.87 9.85
N ILE A 20 3.62 -18.17 9.83
CA ILE A 20 4.00 -17.23 10.90
C ILE A 20 2.98 -16.11 11.02
N PHE A 21 2.51 -15.58 9.88
CA PHE A 21 1.49 -14.53 9.87
C PHE A 21 0.15 -15.05 10.37
N THR A 22 -0.34 -16.18 9.86
CA THR A 22 -1.63 -16.75 10.26
C THR A 22 -1.66 -17.16 11.72
N ASP A 23 -0.53 -17.63 12.27
CA ASP A 23 -0.41 -17.96 13.70
C ASP A 23 -0.47 -16.70 14.58
N ARG A 24 0.15 -15.59 14.15
CA ARG A 24 0.22 -14.32 14.92
C ARG A 24 -0.98 -13.41 14.71
N CYS A 25 -1.68 -13.54 13.59
CA CYS A 25 -2.79 -12.70 13.18
C CYS A 25 -3.97 -13.56 12.68
N PRO A 26 -4.53 -14.45 13.51
CA PRO A 26 -5.54 -15.41 13.08
C PRO A 26 -6.83 -14.76 12.57
N ASP A 27 -7.16 -13.56 13.06
CA ASP A 27 -8.35 -12.81 12.64
C ASP A 27 -8.14 -11.99 11.35
N VAL A 28 -6.94 -12.00 10.78
CA VAL A 28 -6.59 -11.26 9.57
C VAL A 28 -6.54 -12.22 8.40
N ARG A 29 -7.38 -12.01 7.40
CA ARG A 29 -7.34 -12.82 6.18
C ARG A 29 -6.02 -12.55 5.45
N PHE A 30 -5.25 -13.61 5.25
CA PHE A 30 -4.02 -13.60 4.47
C PHE A 30 -4.34 -13.85 2.99
N ILE A 31 -3.85 -12.99 2.09
CA ILE A 31 -4.06 -13.11 0.65
C ILE A 31 -2.71 -12.95 -0.04
N VAL A 32 -2.24 -14.02 -0.68
CA VAL A 32 -1.02 -13.98 -1.51
C VAL A 32 -1.41 -13.53 -2.91
N ALA A 33 -0.96 -12.35 -3.32
CA ALA A 33 -1.20 -11.83 -4.66
C ALA A 33 -0.23 -10.69 -5.01
N ASP A 34 -0.08 -10.43 -6.31
CA ASP A 34 0.71 -9.31 -6.82
C ASP A 34 0.01 -7.97 -6.52
N ALA A 35 0.76 -6.97 -6.02
CA ALA A 35 0.22 -5.64 -5.75
C ALA A 35 -0.06 -4.84 -7.04
N GLU A 36 0.54 -5.24 -8.17
CA GLU A 36 0.19 -4.77 -9.52
C GLU A 36 -1.19 -5.28 -9.99
N GLU A 37 -1.83 -6.19 -9.23
CA GLU A 37 -3.18 -6.71 -9.49
C GLU A 37 -4.18 -6.39 -8.37
N LEU A 38 -3.84 -5.46 -7.48
CA LEU A 38 -4.57 -5.17 -6.25
C LEU A 38 -6.09 -5.02 -6.47
N LYS A 39 -6.53 -4.31 -7.51
CA LYS A 39 -7.96 -4.13 -7.79
C LYS A 39 -8.65 -5.46 -8.08
N THR A 40 -8.07 -6.27 -8.94
CA THR A 40 -8.61 -7.58 -9.35
C THR A 40 -8.70 -8.51 -8.14
N VAL A 41 -7.65 -8.55 -7.32
CA VAL A 41 -7.61 -9.32 -6.08
C VAL A 41 -8.73 -8.89 -5.14
N LEU A 42 -8.91 -7.60 -4.91
CA LEU A 42 -9.97 -7.12 -4.01
C LEU A 42 -11.38 -7.32 -4.60
N ASP A 43 -11.55 -7.22 -5.91
CA ASP A 43 -12.82 -7.52 -6.58
C ASP A 43 -13.20 -9.01 -6.42
N ARG A 44 -12.22 -9.92 -6.44
CA ARG A 44 -12.41 -11.37 -6.23
C ARG A 44 -12.60 -11.74 -4.76
N GLU A 45 -11.69 -11.30 -3.90
CA GLU A 45 -11.61 -11.76 -2.50
C GLU A 45 -12.60 -11.03 -1.59
N VAL A 46 -12.93 -9.76 -1.90
CA VAL A 46 -13.87 -8.93 -1.13
C VAL A 46 -14.79 -8.08 -2.00
N PRO A 47 -15.74 -8.70 -2.71
CA PRO A 47 -16.63 -7.99 -3.61
C PRO A 47 -17.50 -6.96 -2.86
N GLY A 48 -17.59 -5.75 -3.44
CA GLY A 48 -18.50 -4.69 -2.98
C GLY A 48 -18.17 -4.04 -1.62
N LYS A 49 -17.07 -4.44 -0.96
CA LYS A 49 -16.70 -3.87 0.35
C LYS A 49 -15.93 -2.56 0.19
N LYS A 50 -16.32 -1.55 0.97
CA LYS A 50 -15.55 -0.32 1.18
C LYS A 50 -14.25 -0.62 1.92
N ILE A 51 -13.25 0.22 1.70
CA ILE A 51 -11.94 0.13 2.35
C ILE A 51 -11.74 1.37 3.20
N SER A 52 -11.28 1.20 4.43
CA SER A 52 -10.96 2.32 5.32
C SER A 52 -9.54 2.84 5.10
N ALA A 53 -8.59 1.93 4.89
CA ALA A 53 -7.21 2.27 4.60
C ALA A 53 -6.50 1.15 3.84
N VAL A 54 -5.44 1.50 3.12
CA VAL A 54 -4.47 0.55 2.56
C VAL A 54 -3.13 0.82 3.24
N VAL A 55 -2.62 -0.15 4.00
CA VAL A 55 -1.31 -0.03 4.68
C VAL A 55 -0.28 -0.81 3.87
N SER A 56 0.73 -0.12 3.34
CA SER A 56 1.80 -0.72 2.54
C SER A 56 3.13 -0.63 3.24
N SER A 57 3.87 -1.74 3.24
CA SER A 57 5.28 -1.82 3.62
C SER A 57 6.19 -2.13 2.43
N LEU A 58 5.67 -2.00 1.20
CA LEU A 58 6.42 -2.36 -0.01
C LEU A 58 7.70 -1.52 -0.14
N PRO A 59 8.83 -2.12 -0.53
CA PRO A 59 10.10 -1.41 -0.67
C PRO A 59 10.13 -0.66 -2.01
N PHE A 60 9.32 0.39 -2.17
CA PHE A 60 9.23 1.18 -3.41
C PHE A 60 10.57 1.72 -3.95
N ARG A 61 11.62 1.76 -3.12
CA ARG A 61 12.99 2.12 -3.54
C ARG A 61 13.66 1.05 -4.41
N THR A 62 13.39 -0.22 -4.13
CA THR A 62 13.98 -1.35 -4.86
C THR A 62 13.03 -1.85 -5.94
N LEU A 63 11.76 -1.44 -5.91
CA LEU A 63 10.82 -1.63 -7.00
C LEU A 63 11.20 -0.71 -8.16
N GLY A 64 11.40 -1.28 -9.35
CA GLY A 64 11.68 -0.49 -10.56
C GLY A 64 10.56 0.51 -10.86
N PRO A 65 10.85 1.62 -11.56
CA PRO A 65 9.91 2.73 -11.75
C PRO A 65 8.59 2.29 -12.37
N ARG A 66 8.62 1.38 -13.35
CA ARG A 66 7.43 0.81 -14.00
C ARG A 66 6.50 0.10 -13.00
N ARG A 67 7.05 -0.77 -12.15
CA ARG A 67 6.28 -1.52 -11.15
C ARG A 67 5.70 -0.58 -10.10
N THR A 68 6.48 0.40 -9.65
CA THR A 68 6.00 1.44 -8.73
C THR A 68 4.80 2.18 -9.32
N GLU A 69 4.87 2.63 -10.57
CA GLU A 69 3.76 3.32 -11.22
C GLU A 69 2.51 2.44 -11.36
N ASN A 70 2.68 1.16 -11.73
CA ASN A 70 1.56 0.21 -11.83
C ASN A 70 0.86 0.01 -10.47
N ILE A 71 1.61 -0.18 -9.40
CA ILE A 71 1.07 -0.34 -8.04
C ILE A 71 0.33 0.94 -7.61
N LEU A 72 0.91 2.12 -7.88
CA LEU A 72 0.28 3.39 -7.56
C LEU A 72 -1.02 3.61 -8.34
N ARG A 73 -1.08 3.16 -9.59
CA ARG A 73 -2.29 3.19 -10.42
C ARG A 73 -3.37 2.27 -9.85
N GLU A 74 -3.04 1.03 -9.52
CA GLU A 74 -3.99 0.09 -8.90
C GLU A 74 -4.53 0.62 -7.57
N LEU A 75 -3.65 1.20 -6.75
CA LEU A 75 -4.01 1.84 -5.49
C LEU A 75 -5.00 3.00 -5.70
N ASP A 76 -4.73 3.90 -6.65
CA ASP A 76 -5.65 4.99 -7.00
C ASP A 76 -7.03 4.47 -7.46
N LEU A 77 -7.06 3.46 -8.33
CA LEU A 77 -8.30 2.83 -8.80
C LEU A 77 -9.13 2.26 -7.64
N VAL A 78 -8.47 1.56 -6.72
CA VAL A 78 -9.10 0.96 -5.54
C VAL A 78 -9.65 2.03 -4.62
N LEU A 79 -8.88 3.08 -4.33
CA LEU A 79 -9.28 4.15 -3.42
C LEU A 79 -10.42 5.00 -3.98
N ARG A 80 -10.41 5.27 -5.30
CA ARG A 80 -11.54 5.97 -5.96
C ARG A 80 -12.83 5.14 -5.90
N LYS A 81 -12.74 3.84 -6.18
CA LYS A 81 -13.91 2.95 -6.21
C LYS A 81 -14.44 2.61 -4.82
N ARG A 82 -13.55 2.43 -3.84
CA ARG A 82 -13.88 1.82 -2.53
C ARG A 82 -13.67 2.74 -1.33
N GLY A 83 -13.09 3.92 -1.55
CA GLY A 83 -12.75 4.90 -0.52
C GLY A 83 -11.48 4.53 0.26
N GLY A 84 -11.27 5.27 1.35
CA GLY A 84 -10.17 5.05 2.28
C GLY A 84 -8.94 5.92 2.01
N MET A 85 -7.87 5.64 2.73
CA MET A 85 -6.60 6.36 2.61
C MET A 85 -5.40 5.41 2.53
N PRO A 86 -4.36 5.71 1.73
CA PRO A 86 -3.12 4.98 1.82
C PRO A 86 -2.27 5.42 3.01
N ILE A 87 -1.61 4.44 3.61
CA ILE A 87 -0.64 4.59 4.69
C ILE A 87 0.61 3.83 4.25
N GLN A 88 1.75 4.53 4.17
CA GLN A 88 3.04 3.93 3.87
C GLN A 88 3.85 3.77 5.15
N TYR A 89 4.38 2.57 5.38
CA TYR A 89 5.36 2.27 6.41
C TYR A 89 6.73 2.01 5.76
N ARG A 90 7.82 2.62 6.26
CA ARG A 90 9.17 2.44 5.71
C ARG A 90 10.28 2.75 6.73
N TYR A 91 11.42 2.08 6.61
CA TYR A 91 12.61 2.36 7.44
C TYR A 91 13.53 3.48 6.88
N ALA A 92 13.26 3.98 5.67
CA ALA A 92 14.09 5.00 5.04
C ALA A 92 13.72 6.43 5.50
N LEU A 93 14.27 6.85 6.64
CA LEU A 93 13.93 8.13 7.30
C LEU A 93 14.35 9.41 6.54
N ARG A 94 15.34 9.35 5.64
CA ARG A 94 15.90 10.54 4.98
C ARG A 94 15.09 11.06 3.78
N LEU A 95 14.18 10.27 3.23
CA LEU A 95 13.36 10.65 2.07
C LEU A 95 11.96 11.06 2.53
N LYS A 96 11.46 12.21 2.06
CA LYS A 96 10.08 12.65 2.30
C LYS A 96 9.18 12.12 1.19
N PHE A 97 8.04 11.53 1.56
CA PHE A 97 6.88 11.25 0.72
C PHE A 97 7.12 10.50 -0.60
N PRO A 98 7.55 9.21 -0.56
CA PRO A 98 7.90 8.45 -1.75
C PRO A 98 6.71 8.14 -2.67
N LEU A 99 5.48 8.20 -2.14
CA LEU A 99 4.26 8.01 -2.93
C LEU A 99 3.64 9.32 -3.39
N GLN A 100 4.25 10.47 -3.06
CA GLN A 100 3.72 11.76 -3.49
C GLN A 100 3.77 11.84 -5.01
N ASN A 101 2.60 12.01 -5.61
CA ASN A 101 2.42 12.25 -7.03
C ASN A 101 1.06 12.95 -7.24
N ASN A 102 0.67 13.15 -8.50
CA ASN A 102 -0.62 13.78 -8.84
C ASN A 102 -1.85 12.98 -8.33
N ARG A 103 -1.66 11.75 -7.82
CA ARG A 103 -2.71 10.87 -7.30
C ARG A 103 -2.75 10.81 -5.78
N LEU A 104 -1.65 11.11 -5.09
CA LEU A 104 -1.53 10.97 -3.63
C LEU A 104 -0.86 12.19 -3.01
N THR A 105 -1.62 12.92 -2.20
CA THR A 105 -1.12 14.08 -1.46
C THR A 105 -0.82 13.68 -0.02
N PRO A 106 0.40 13.90 0.51
CA PRO A 106 0.69 13.62 1.90
C PRO A 106 -0.20 14.44 2.86
N ILE A 107 -0.65 13.81 3.95
CA ILE A 107 -1.47 14.46 5.00
C ILE A 107 -0.70 14.53 6.32
N SER A 108 -0.07 13.43 6.73
CA SER A 108 0.61 13.34 8.02
C SER A 108 1.82 12.43 7.95
N THR A 109 2.76 12.64 8.88
CA THR A 109 3.92 11.77 9.07
C THR A 109 4.19 11.58 10.55
N SER A 110 4.64 10.38 10.92
CA SER A 110 5.07 10.03 12.26
C SER A 110 6.29 9.12 12.20
N ILE A 111 7.12 9.16 13.25
CA ILE A 111 8.27 8.27 13.41
C ILE A 111 7.98 7.31 14.57
N VAL A 112 8.06 6.02 14.28
CA VAL A 112 7.94 4.93 15.25
C VAL A 112 9.33 4.63 15.81
N TRP A 113 9.67 5.29 16.91
CA TRP A 113 10.96 5.17 17.60
C TRP A 113 11.19 3.83 18.29
N GLY A 114 10.10 3.11 18.61
CA GLY A 114 10.18 1.76 19.20
C GLY A 114 10.73 0.69 18.25
N ASN A 115 10.92 1.02 16.96
CA ASN A 115 11.54 0.13 16.00
C ASN A 115 13.04 0.44 15.89
N LEU A 116 13.89 -0.58 15.75
CA LEU A 116 15.32 -0.43 15.46
C LEU A 116 15.64 -1.14 14.13
N PRO A 117 15.94 -0.41 13.03
CA PRO A 117 15.99 1.06 12.93
C PRO A 117 14.58 1.70 13.02
N PRO A 118 14.47 3.00 13.38
CA PRO A 118 13.18 3.67 13.47
C PRO A 118 12.45 3.65 12.13
N ALA A 119 11.14 3.46 12.19
CA ALA A 119 10.30 3.47 11.00
C ALA A 119 9.57 4.81 10.86
N ARG A 120 9.35 5.23 9.63
CA ARG A 120 8.47 6.35 9.27
C ARG A 120 7.15 5.81 8.75
N VAL A 121 6.07 6.43 9.21
CA VAL A 121 4.70 6.22 8.74
C VAL A 121 4.23 7.51 8.08
N GLU A 122 3.65 7.40 6.89
CA GLU A 122 3.14 8.52 6.09
C GLU A 122 1.71 8.21 5.65
N SER A 123 0.75 9.09 5.92
CA SER A 123 -0.62 8.96 5.43
C SER A 123 -0.88 9.91 4.27
N TYR A 124 -1.70 9.49 3.31
CA TYR A 124 -1.97 10.25 2.10
C TYR A 124 -3.47 10.43 1.87
N ARG A 125 -3.82 11.48 1.14
CA ARG A 125 -5.14 11.68 0.56
C ARG A 125 -5.11 11.23 -0.89
N PRO A 126 -6.10 10.46 -1.35
CA PRO A 126 -6.33 10.32 -2.79
C PRO A 126 -6.59 11.71 -3.40
N GLY A 127 -5.98 11.98 -4.54
CA GLY A 127 -6.19 13.21 -5.30
C GLY A 127 -7.63 13.28 -5.83
N SER A 128 -8.31 14.40 -5.58
CA SER A 128 -9.58 14.75 -6.22
C SER A 128 -9.30 15.04 -7.69
N GLY A 129 -9.33 14.00 -8.53
CA GLY A 129 -8.73 14.07 -9.86
C GLY A 129 -9.23 15.23 -10.74
N SER A 130 -8.26 16.00 -11.24
CA SER A 130 -8.24 16.45 -12.64
C SER A 130 -6.92 15.96 -13.21
N GLY A 131 -6.98 15.21 -14.32
CA GLY A 131 -5.78 14.74 -15.00
C GLY A 131 -5.02 15.95 -15.52
N HIS A 132 -3.73 16.05 -15.19
CA HIS A 132 -2.78 16.81 -15.96
C HIS A 132 -1.49 15.99 -16.04
N GLU A 133 -1.04 15.84 -17.29
CA GLU A 133 0.25 15.33 -17.73
C GLU A 133 1.34 15.62 -16.67
N ALA A 134 2.03 14.58 -16.21
CA ALA A 134 3.24 14.77 -15.44
C ALA A 134 4.36 15.12 -16.42
N ASP A 135 4.69 16.40 -16.53
CA ASP A 135 5.97 16.83 -17.07
C ASP A 135 7.07 16.30 -16.14
N PHE A 136 7.75 15.24 -16.59
CA PHE A 136 9.03 14.83 -16.04
C PHE A 136 10.11 15.72 -16.67
N LYS A 137 10.77 16.53 -15.84
CA LYS A 137 12.11 17.08 -16.15
C LYS A 137 13.15 16.32 -15.34
#